data_AF-A0A2E0N9N3-F1
#
_entry.id   AF-A0A2E0N9N3-F1
#
_cell.length_a   1.000
_cell.length_b   1.000
_cell.length_c   1.000
_cell.angle_alpha   90.00
_cell.angle_beta   90.00
_cell.angle_gamma   90.00
#
_symmetry.space_group_name_H-M   'P 1'
#
loop_
_entity.id
_entity.type
_entity.pdbx_description
1 polymer ?
#
loop_
_entity_poly.entity_id
_entity_poly.type
_entity_poly.pdbx_seq_one_letter_code
_entity_poly.pdbx_strand_id
1 'polypeptide(L)'
;MMATVSAGTFHVIHTELVVGILSLAAMSLVLLCILRLSPKVPFLNLEQKERLAKAFDNTQMVSSAFGLIFIPIAMVSGIIASEGEATTDPILLNKIILSSISIGAWLAFVVARFRHGDSVWETRGMAIAHTANGLFAYFITTLVATLGGKYTRGESLYDLLPFSLGIDEAIIAPSWLNIILILVGVVSVTMLFLLPKLLENDNDIVIENILETGPPTTLMAQQISDGFEWISWPEGSSDYYYRTERSNDSWIKR
;
A
#
# COMPACT_ATOMS: atom_id res chain seq x y z
N MET A 1 7.05 -38.86 27.48
CA MET A 1 5.81 -38.45 26.79
C MET A 1 6.13 -37.15 26.07
N MET A 2 6.35 -37.20 24.76
CA MET A 2 6.70 -36.01 23.96
C MET A 2 5.38 -35.32 23.62
N ALA A 3 5.14 -34.12 24.16
CA ALA A 3 3.95 -33.34 23.85
C ALA A 3 3.98 -33.00 22.35
N THR A 4 3.11 -33.64 21.56
CA THR A 4 2.93 -33.33 20.14
C THR A 4 1.68 -32.45 20.04
N VAL A 5 1.83 -31.28 19.42
CA VAL A 5 0.70 -30.39 19.15
C VAL A 5 -0.06 -30.96 17.94
N SER A 6 -1.39 -31.02 18.03
CA SER A 6 -2.23 -31.46 16.90
C SER A 6 -2.06 -30.52 15.69
N ALA A 7 -2.13 -31.07 14.48
CA ALA A 7 -2.06 -30.30 13.24
C ALA A 7 -3.11 -29.19 13.18
N GLY A 8 -4.32 -29.43 13.71
CA GLY A 8 -5.38 -28.42 13.79
C GLY A 8 -5.01 -27.26 14.71
N THR A 9 -4.49 -27.53 15.91
CA THR A 9 -4.03 -26.48 16.83
C THR A 9 -2.86 -25.70 16.25
N PHE A 10 -1.92 -26.39 15.59
CA PHE A 10 -0.81 -25.77 14.90
C PHE A 10 -1.30 -24.84 13.78
N HIS A 11 -2.26 -25.28 12.96
CA HIS A 11 -2.88 -24.44 11.92
C HIS A 11 -3.54 -23.18 12.49
N VAL A 12 -4.36 -23.33 13.54
CA VAL A 12 -5.09 -22.21 14.16
C VAL A 12 -4.12 -21.12 14.63
N ILE A 13 -3.07 -21.48 15.36
CA ILE A 13 -2.05 -20.53 15.85
C ILE A 13 -1.45 -19.74 14.69
N HIS A 14 -1.10 -20.41 13.59
CA HIS A 14 -0.51 -19.73 12.43
C HIS A 14 -1.53 -18.83 11.72
N THR A 15 -2.79 -19.25 11.58
CA THR A 15 -3.83 -18.40 10.97
C THR A 15 -4.14 -17.15 11.79
N GLU A 16 -4.19 -17.26 13.12
CA GLU A 16 -4.42 -16.10 14.00
C GLU A 16 -3.22 -15.14 13.96
N LEU A 17 -2.00 -15.67 13.91
CA LEU A 17 -0.79 -14.87 13.75
C LEU A 17 -0.78 -14.12 12.42
N VAL A 18 -1.11 -14.80 11.30
CA VAL A 18 -1.22 -14.19 9.97
C VAL A 18 -2.23 -13.05 9.97
N VAL A 19 -3.44 -13.28 10.49
CA VAL A 19 -4.48 -12.24 10.52
C VAL A 19 -4.05 -11.09 11.42
N GLY A 20 -3.49 -11.36 12.60
CA GLY A 20 -3.05 -10.34 13.54
C GLY A 20 -1.95 -9.45 12.98
N ILE A 21 -0.90 -10.04 12.40
CA ILE A 21 0.23 -9.27 11.87
C ILE A 21 -0.15 -8.48 10.62
N LEU A 22 -0.98 -9.05 9.74
CA LEU A 22 -1.43 -8.35 8.53
C LEU A 22 -2.49 -7.28 8.83
N SER A 23 -3.27 -7.45 9.89
CA SER A 23 -4.12 -6.36 10.44
C SER A 23 -3.26 -5.19 10.91
N LEU A 24 -2.17 -5.46 11.62
CA LEU A 24 -1.22 -4.44 12.05
C LEU A 24 -0.56 -3.73 10.86
N ALA A 25 -0.22 -4.49 9.81
CA ALA A 25 0.30 -3.93 8.56
C ALA A 25 -0.71 -2.98 7.90
N ALA A 26 -1.96 -3.41 7.74
CA ALA A 26 -3.02 -2.62 7.12
C ALA A 26 -3.34 -1.35 7.93
N MET A 27 -3.46 -1.46 9.26
CA MET A 27 -3.72 -0.31 10.13
C MET A 27 -2.58 0.71 10.07
N SER A 28 -1.33 0.27 10.19
CA SER A 28 -0.17 1.17 10.11
C SER A 28 -0.05 1.83 8.74
N LEU A 29 -0.32 1.10 7.65
CA LEU A 29 -0.35 1.64 6.30
C LEU A 29 -1.41 2.73 6.11
N VAL A 30 -2.64 2.51 6.61
CA VAL A 30 -3.72 3.52 6.54
C VAL A 30 -3.36 4.75 7.36
N LEU A 31 -2.87 4.57 8.58
CA LEU A 31 -2.46 5.68 9.44
C LEU A 31 -1.30 6.48 8.82
N LEU A 32 -0.33 5.80 8.21
CA LEU A 32 0.76 6.44 7.47
C LEU A 32 0.23 7.25 6.28
N CYS A 33 -0.69 6.69 5.51
CA CYS A 33 -1.33 7.38 4.39
C CYS A 33 -2.03 8.66 4.86
N ILE A 34 -2.84 8.57 5.92
CA ILE A 34 -3.53 9.72 6.51
C ILE A 34 -2.52 10.79 6.97
N LEU A 35 -1.44 10.40 7.66
CA LEU A 35 -0.41 11.33 8.11
C LEU A 35 0.29 12.03 6.94
N ARG A 36 0.63 11.30 5.87
CA ARG A 36 1.30 11.86 4.69
C ARG A 36 0.38 12.78 3.89
N LEU A 37 -0.90 12.44 3.76
CA LEU A 37 -1.89 13.25 3.05
C LEU A 37 -2.41 14.45 3.84
N SER A 38 -2.29 14.44 5.17
CA SER A 38 -2.79 15.52 6.03
C SER A 38 -1.73 16.63 6.22
N PRO A 39 -1.95 17.85 5.70
CA PRO A 39 -0.96 18.94 5.82
C PRO A 39 -0.79 19.43 7.26
N LYS A 40 -1.84 19.37 8.09
CA LYS A 40 -1.80 19.71 9.52
C LYS A 40 -2.59 18.68 10.32
N VAL A 41 -2.01 18.20 11.42
CA VAL A 41 -2.70 17.35 12.40
C VAL A 41 -2.79 18.15 13.70
N PRO A 42 -3.99 18.41 14.27
CA PRO A 42 -4.18 19.39 15.34
C PRO A 42 -3.37 19.14 16.62
N PHE A 43 -2.94 17.89 16.85
CA PHE A 43 -2.33 17.43 18.10
C PHE A 43 -0.87 16.98 17.95
N LEU A 44 -0.25 17.17 16.79
CA LEU A 44 1.11 16.71 16.51
C LEU A 44 2.00 17.83 16.00
N ASN A 45 3.16 18.00 16.62
CA ASN A 45 4.24 18.81 16.07
C ASN A 45 4.87 18.11 14.86
N LEU A 46 5.57 18.87 14.00
CA LEU A 46 6.19 18.33 12.79
C LEU A 46 7.16 17.18 13.07
N GLU A 47 7.98 17.31 14.13
CA GLU A 47 8.90 16.26 14.56
C GLU A 47 8.18 14.98 15.01
N GLN A 48 7.08 15.12 15.75
CA GLN A 48 6.28 13.98 16.22
C GLN A 48 5.57 13.29 15.05
N LYS A 49 5.07 14.07 14.08
CA LYS A 49 4.48 13.55 12.84
C LYS A 49 5.50 12.72 12.06
N GLU A 50 6.72 13.20 11.87
CA GLU A 50 7.76 12.43 11.15
C GLU A 50 8.21 11.19 11.91
N ARG A 51 8.33 11.25 13.24
CA ARG A 51 8.62 10.06 14.07
C ARG A 51 7.53 9.00 13.92
N LEU A 52 6.26 9.41 13.97
CA LEU A 52 5.13 8.51 13.84
C LEU A 52 5.01 7.93 12.43
N ALA A 53 5.24 8.75 11.39
CA ALA A 53 5.27 8.29 10.01
C ALA A 53 6.36 7.23 9.80
N LYS A 54 7.58 7.44 10.29
CA LYS A 54 8.65 6.44 10.25
C LYS A 54 8.30 5.17 11.03
N ALA A 55 7.69 5.30 12.20
CA ALA A 55 7.26 4.15 12.99
C ALA A 55 6.22 3.31 12.26
N PHE A 56 5.21 3.95 11.65
CA PHE A 56 4.20 3.23 10.87
C PHE A 56 4.77 2.62 9.60
N ASP A 57 5.66 3.32 8.88
CA ASP A 57 6.31 2.79 7.68
C ASP A 57 7.18 1.56 7.97
N ASN A 58 7.92 1.57 9.08
CA ASN A 58 8.64 0.38 9.53
C ASN A 58 7.68 -0.74 9.96
N THR A 59 6.62 -0.40 10.69
CA THR A 59 5.65 -1.39 11.21
C THR A 59 4.94 -2.10 10.06
N GLN A 60 4.46 -1.37 9.04
CA GLN A 60 3.80 -2.00 7.90
C GLN A 60 4.74 -2.92 7.12
N MET A 61 6.02 -2.55 6.96
CA MET A 61 6.98 -3.31 6.18
C MET A 61 7.43 -4.57 6.91
N VAL A 62 7.75 -4.44 8.19
CA VAL A 62 8.08 -5.61 9.03
C VAL A 62 6.88 -6.55 9.09
N SER A 63 5.68 -6.02 9.38
CA SER A 63 4.49 -6.83 9.53
C SER A 63 4.09 -7.56 8.23
N SER A 64 4.16 -6.88 7.08
CA SER A 64 3.88 -7.50 5.78
C SER A 64 4.93 -8.53 5.37
N ALA A 65 6.21 -8.28 5.62
CA ALA A 65 7.28 -9.23 5.36
C ALA A 65 7.16 -10.50 6.22
N PHE A 66 6.85 -10.35 7.51
CA PHE A 66 6.55 -11.50 8.37
C PHE A 66 5.28 -12.22 7.91
N GLY A 67 4.22 -11.48 7.56
CA GLY A 67 3.00 -12.06 7.01
C GLY A 67 3.26 -12.93 5.77
N LEU A 68 4.14 -12.50 4.87
CA LEU A 68 4.55 -13.29 3.70
C LEU A 68 5.20 -14.63 4.04
N ILE A 69 5.90 -14.72 5.19
CA ILE A 69 6.48 -15.98 5.67
C ILE A 69 5.39 -16.87 6.29
N PHE A 70 4.48 -16.26 7.05
CA PHE A 70 3.48 -16.99 7.81
C PHE A 70 2.28 -17.45 6.98
N ILE A 71 1.91 -16.77 5.89
CA ILE A 71 0.82 -17.22 5.00
C ILE A 71 1.11 -18.64 4.43
N PRO A 72 2.29 -18.93 3.83
CA PRO A 72 2.63 -20.28 3.39
C PRO A 72 2.60 -21.32 4.51
N ILE A 73 3.08 -20.97 5.71
CA ILE A 73 3.07 -21.89 6.87
C ILE A 73 1.62 -22.20 7.29
N ALA A 74 0.76 -21.19 7.34
CA ALA A 74 -0.66 -21.35 7.62
C ALA A 74 -1.37 -22.18 6.53
N MET A 75 -1.01 -21.98 5.25
CA MET A 75 -1.53 -22.76 4.12
C MET A 75 -1.13 -24.24 4.23
N VAL A 76 0.17 -24.54 4.39
CA VAL A 76 0.68 -25.91 4.48
C VAL A 76 0.12 -26.64 5.70
N SER A 77 0.12 -25.97 6.86
CA SER A 77 -0.49 -26.54 8.08
C SER A 77 -1.99 -26.81 7.91
N GLY A 78 -2.71 -25.97 7.16
CA GLY A 78 -4.13 -26.17 6.87
C GLY A 78 -4.39 -27.37 5.96
N ILE A 79 -3.54 -27.57 4.94
CA ILE A 79 -3.61 -28.75 4.07
C ILE A 79 -3.39 -30.02 4.89
N ILE A 80 -2.39 -30.04 5.76
CA ILE A 80 -2.11 -31.19 6.64
C ILE A 80 -3.28 -31.45 7.61
N ALA A 81 -3.86 -30.39 8.17
CA ALA A 81 -4.98 -30.49 9.11
C ALA A 81 -6.30 -30.95 8.46
N SER A 82 -6.43 -30.87 7.13
CA SER A 82 -7.65 -31.26 6.40
C SER A 82 -7.75 -32.76 6.06
N GLU A 83 -6.75 -33.56 6.45
CA GLU A 83 -6.74 -35.03 6.28
C GLU A 83 -7.07 -35.55 4.85
N GLY A 84 -6.79 -34.75 3.81
CA GLY A 84 -7.03 -35.10 2.40
C GLY A 84 -8.25 -34.44 1.77
N GLU A 85 -9.06 -33.71 2.55
CA GLU A 85 -10.22 -32.97 2.04
C GLU A 85 -9.85 -31.67 1.33
N ALA A 86 -8.61 -31.17 1.52
CA ALA A 86 -8.14 -29.89 0.96
C ALA A 86 -8.35 -29.71 -0.55
N THR A 87 -8.32 -30.80 -1.32
CA THR A 87 -8.46 -30.76 -2.78
C THR A 87 -9.79 -31.30 -3.29
N THR A 88 -10.60 -31.87 -2.41
CA THR A 88 -11.92 -32.44 -2.74
C THR A 88 -13.06 -31.55 -2.29
N ASP A 89 -12.87 -30.79 -1.21
CA ASP A 89 -13.83 -29.79 -0.74
C ASP A 89 -13.62 -28.46 -1.49
N PRO A 90 -14.65 -27.93 -2.17
CA PRO A 90 -14.49 -26.69 -2.95
C PRO A 90 -14.21 -25.43 -2.11
N ILE A 91 -14.65 -25.39 -0.84
CA ILE A 91 -14.37 -24.26 0.07
C ILE A 91 -12.88 -24.27 0.43
N LEU A 92 -12.31 -25.44 0.71
CA LEU A 92 -10.88 -25.59 0.96
C LEU A 92 -10.03 -25.29 -0.28
N LEU A 93 -10.48 -25.68 -1.47
CA LEU A 93 -9.79 -25.36 -2.72
C LEU A 93 -9.71 -23.83 -2.95
N ASN A 94 -10.83 -23.12 -2.73
CA ASN A 94 -10.84 -21.66 -2.78
C ASN A 94 -9.91 -21.02 -1.76
N LYS A 95 -9.84 -21.59 -0.56
CA LYS A 95 -8.94 -21.12 0.50
C LYS A 95 -7.48 -21.19 0.03
N ILE A 96 -7.09 -22.25 -0.67
CA ILE A 96 -5.74 -22.40 -1.24
C ILE A 96 -5.50 -21.35 -2.32
N ILE A 97 -6.41 -21.22 -3.30
CA ILE A 97 -6.29 -20.26 -4.41
C ILE A 97 -6.17 -18.82 -3.88
N LEU A 98 -7.08 -18.42 -3.00
CA LEU A 98 -7.09 -17.08 -2.40
C LEU A 98 -5.87 -16.83 -1.52
N SER A 99 -5.36 -17.85 -0.83
CA SER A 99 -4.11 -17.74 -0.06
C SER A 99 -2.90 -17.51 -0.98
N SER A 100 -2.84 -18.17 -2.14
CA SER A 100 -1.80 -17.92 -3.15
C SER A 100 -1.86 -16.49 -3.71
N ILE A 101 -3.06 -15.98 -3.96
CA ILE A 101 -3.27 -14.59 -4.38
C ILE A 101 -2.85 -13.61 -3.29
N SER A 102 -3.20 -13.90 -2.03
CA SER A 102 -2.77 -13.10 -0.89
C SER A 102 -1.23 -13.01 -0.82
N ILE A 103 -0.52 -14.12 -1.01
CA ILE A 103 0.95 -14.12 -1.09
C ILE A 103 1.42 -13.20 -2.23
N GLY A 104 0.86 -13.34 -3.44
CA GLY A 104 1.23 -12.52 -4.59
C GLY A 104 1.01 -11.02 -4.36
N ALA A 105 -0.14 -10.65 -3.79
CA ALA A 105 -0.50 -9.26 -3.52
C ALA A 105 0.40 -8.62 -2.44
N TRP A 106 0.66 -9.34 -1.33
CA TRP A 106 1.60 -8.89 -0.30
C TRP A 106 3.04 -8.83 -0.82
N LEU A 107 3.44 -9.74 -1.70
CA LEU A 107 4.76 -9.73 -2.32
C LEU A 107 4.91 -8.51 -3.22
N ALA A 108 3.91 -8.23 -4.07
CA ALA A 108 3.91 -7.03 -4.90
C ALA A 108 3.95 -5.75 -4.06
N PHE A 109 3.21 -5.70 -2.96
CA PHE A 109 3.25 -4.59 -2.00
C PHE A 109 4.67 -4.37 -1.44
N VAL A 110 5.29 -5.43 -0.92
CA VAL A 110 6.64 -5.38 -0.34
C VAL A 110 7.69 -4.99 -1.39
N VAL A 111 7.64 -5.61 -2.58
CA VAL A 111 8.56 -5.31 -3.68
C VAL A 111 8.41 -3.87 -4.17
N ALA A 112 7.19 -3.35 -4.28
CA ALA A 112 6.96 -1.95 -4.65
C ALA A 112 7.61 -0.99 -3.65
N ARG A 113 7.46 -1.24 -2.33
CA ARG A 113 8.09 -0.40 -1.30
C ARG A 113 9.62 -0.53 -1.29
N PHE A 114 10.17 -1.71 -1.57
CA PHE A 114 11.62 -1.91 -1.71
C PHE A 114 12.21 -1.21 -2.94
N ARG A 115 11.52 -1.27 -4.07
CA ARG A 115 12.00 -0.67 -5.33
C ARG A 115 11.98 0.86 -5.29
N HIS A 116 10.94 1.43 -4.69
CA HIS A 116 10.68 2.87 -4.76
C HIS A 116 11.08 3.63 -3.50
N GLY A 117 11.38 2.95 -2.39
CA GLY A 117 11.88 3.63 -1.22
C GLY A 117 10.89 4.68 -0.69
N ASP A 118 11.41 5.81 -0.25
CA ASP A 118 10.61 6.90 0.30
C ASP A 118 9.81 7.67 -0.76
N SER A 119 10.15 7.52 -2.05
CA SER A 119 9.43 8.16 -3.17
C SER A 119 7.96 7.74 -3.28
N VAL A 120 7.60 6.60 -2.70
CA VAL A 120 6.20 6.14 -2.58
C VAL A 120 5.32 7.17 -1.86
N TRP A 121 5.91 7.95 -0.96
CA TRP A 121 5.19 8.91 -0.12
C TRP A 121 5.31 10.36 -0.60
N GLU A 122 6.05 10.63 -1.67
CA GLU A 122 6.31 11.98 -2.17
C GLU A 122 5.09 12.57 -2.89
N THR A 123 4.41 11.76 -3.71
CA THR A 123 3.20 12.22 -4.41
C THR A 123 1.94 11.59 -3.84
N ARG A 124 0.85 12.35 -3.90
CA ARG A 124 -0.45 11.93 -3.38
C ARG A 124 -0.98 10.69 -4.10
N GLY A 125 -0.81 10.62 -5.43
CA GLY A 125 -1.24 9.47 -6.23
C GLY A 125 -0.53 8.18 -5.82
N MET A 126 0.79 8.28 -5.59
CA MET A 126 1.64 7.16 -5.17
C MET A 126 1.29 6.63 -3.80
N ALA A 127 1.11 7.54 -2.83
CA ALA A 127 0.72 7.18 -1.48
C ALA A 127 -0.63 6.46 -1.47
N ILE A 128 -1.63 6.99 -2.20
CA ILE A 128 -2.96 6.37 -2.31
C ILE A 128 -2.88 5.01 -2.99
N ALA A 129 -2.15 4.91 -4.09
CA ALA A 129 -2.01 3.67 -4.84
C ALA A 129 -1.34 2.55 -4.04
N HIS A 130 -0.25 2.87 -3.33
CA HIS A 130 0.44 1.92 -2.48
C HIS A 130 -0.44 1.47 -1.31
N THR A 131 -1.15 2.42 -0.68
CA THR A 131 -2.14 2.11 0.36
C THR A 131 -3.28 1.24 -0.15
N ALA A 132 -3.82 1.52 -1.34
CA ALA A 132 -4.88 0.73 -1.95
C ALA A 132 -4.42 -0.71 -2.24
N ASN A 133 -3.20 -0.91 -2.74
CA ASN A 133 -2.64 -2.24 -2.97
C ASN A 133 -2.48 -3.04 -1.66
N GLY A 134 -2.00 -2.41 -0.59
CA GLY A 134 -1.86 -3.07 0.71
C GLY A 134 -3.22 -3.38 1.38
N LEU A 135 -4.20 -2.47 1.28
CA LEU A 135 -5.57 -2.71 1.75
C LEU A 135 -6.25 -3.83 0.96
N PHE A 136 -5.99 -3.88 -0.35
CA PHE A 136 -6.49 -4.95 -1.18
C PHE A 136 -5.86 -6.31 -0.80
N ALA A 137 -4.54 -6.36 -0.60
CA ALA A 137 -3.85 -7.57 -0.14
C ALA A 137 -4.42 -8.06 1.20
N TYR A 138 -4.68 -7.13 2.13
CA TYR A 138 -5.34 -7.41 3.39
C TYR A 138 -6.77 -7.92 3.22
N PHE A 139 -7.56 -7.33 2.32
CA PHE A 139 -8.92 -7.78 2.02
C PHE A 139 -8.96 -9.25 1.55
N ILE A 140 -8.03 -9.65 0.68
CA ILE A 140 -7.92 -11.07 0.28
C ILE A 140 -7.52 -11.95 1.47
N THR A 141 -6.59 -11.52 2.31
CA THR A 141 -6.23 -12.24 3.55
C THR A 141 -7.46 -12.43 4.45
N THR A 142 -8.29 -11.42 4.64
CA THR A 142 -9.50 -11.51 5.48
C THR A 142 -10.58 -12.39 4.84
N LEU A 143 -10.68 -12.44 3.51
CA LEU A 143 -11.53 -13.41 2.80
C LEU A 143 -11.10 -14.85 3.07
N VAL A 144 -9.79 -15.14 2.99
CA VAL A 144 -9.24 -16.46 3.33
C VAL A 144 -9.57 -16.84 4.77
N ALA A 145 -9.37 -15.92 5.72
CA ALA A 145 -9.67 -16.14 7.12
C ALA A 145 -11.16 -16.41 7.36
N THR A 146 -12.02 -15.66 6.67
CA THR A 146 -13.48 -15.78 6.75
C THR A 146 -13.98 -17.12 6.21
N LEU A 147 -13.44 -17.58 5.08
CA LEU A 147 -13.73 -18.92 4.55
C LEU A 147 -13.30 -20.03 5.53
N GLY A 148 -12.17 -19.84 6.21
CA GLY A 148 -11.72 -20.75 7.27
C GLY A 148 -12.69 -20.80 8.47
N GLY A 149 -13.22 -19.65 8.88
CA GLY A 149 -14.27 -19.56 9.91
C GLY A 149 -15.54 -20.28 9.48
N LYS A 150 -15.98 -20.06 8.23
CA LYS A 150 -17.19 -20.68 7.67
C LYS A 150 -17.07 -22.21 7.62
N TYR A 151 -15.93 -22.73 7.13
CA TYR A 151 -15.68 -24.17 7.07
C TYR A 151 -15.63 -24.84 8.45
N THR A 152 -15.03 -24.18 9.46
CA THR A 152 -14.82 -24.80 10.79
C THR A 152 -15.98 -24.59 11.76
N ARG A 153 -16.68 -23.45 11.68
CA ARG A 153 -17.67 -23.00 12.68
C ARG A 153 -19.02 -22.65 12.09
N GLY A 154 -19.16 -22.63 10.75
CA GLY A 154 -20.38 -22.18 10.08
C GLY A 154 -20.59 -20.67 10.09
N GLU A 155 -19.64 -19.89 10.60
CA GLU A 155 -19.73 -18.43 10.75
C GLU A 155 -18.67 -17.71 9.91
N SER A 156 -19.06 -16.60 9.28
CA SER A 156 -18.17 -15.75 8.50
C SER A 156 -18.14 -14.32 9.03
N LEU A 157 -16.96 -13.68 9.05
CA LEU A 157 -16.82 -12.26 9.43
C LEU A 157 -17.69 -11.35 8.54
N TYR A 158 -17.89 -11.75 7.29
CA TYR A 158 -18.69 -10.99 6.34
C TYR A 158 -20.20 -11.23 6.47
N ASP A 159 -20.64 -12.16 7.32
CA ASP A 159 -22.05 -12.33 7.65
C ASP A 159 -22.57 -11.12 8.47
N LEU A 160 -21.66 -10.29 9.01
CA LEU A 160 -21.97 -9.02 9.67
C LEU A 160 -22.36 -7.90 8.67
N LEU A 161 -22.00 -8.03 7.39
CA LEU A 161 -22.29 -7.00 6.39
C LEU A 161 -23.79 -6.97 6.07
N PRO A 162 -24.36 -5.79 5.77
CA PRO A 162 -25.78 -5.66 5.43
C PRO A 162 -26.14 -6.27 4.05
N PHE A 163 -25.15 -6.79 3.33
CA PHE A 163 -25.31 -7.47 2.04
C PHE A 163 -24.66 -8.86 2.11
N SER A 164 -25.34 -9.87 1.56
CA SER A 164 -24.76 -11.20 1.42
C SER A 164 -23.71 -11.19 0.31
N LEU A 165 -22.48 -11.58 0.65
CA LEU A 165 -21.42 -11.81 -0.31
C LEU A 165 -21.51 -13.19 -1.00
N GLY A 166 -22.56 -13.98 -0.72
CA GLY A 166 -22.78 -15.28 -1.35
C GLY A 166 -21.66 -16.28 -1.06
N ILE A 167 -21.11 -16.27 0.16
CA ILE A 167 -19.99 -17.13 0.59
C ILE A 167 -20.48 -18.56 0.95
N ASP A 168 -21.78 -18.82 0.81
CA ASP A 168 -22.48 -19.99 1.38
C ASP A 168 -22.42 -21.26 0.53
N GLU A 169 -22.04 -21.18 -0.75
CA GLU A 169 -21.89 -22.35 -1.60
C GLU A 169 -20.43 -22.57 -1.96
N ALA A 170 -20.06 -23.82 -2.18
CA ALA A 170 -18.81 -24.26 -2.79
C ALA A 170 -18.55 -23.50 -4.11
N ILE A 171 -17.96 -22.31 -3.99
CA ILE A 171 -17.82 -21.43 -5.12
C ILE A 171 -16.71 -21.99 -6.01
N ILE A 172 -17.01 -22.61 -7.13
CA ILE A 172 -16.10 -22.50 -8.27
C ILE A 172 -16.04 -20.99 -8.53
N ALA A 173 -15.02 -20.29 -8.03
CA ALA A 173 -14.94 -18.83 -7.89
C ALA A 173 -15.84 -18.11 -8.90
N PRO A 174 -16.89 -17.36 -8.48
CA PRO A 174 -17.90 -16.92 -9.42
C PRO A 174 -17.18 -16.01 -10.41
N SER A 175 -17.59 -15.97 -11.68
CA SER A 175 -16.79 -15.35 -12.75
C SER A 175 -16.32 -13.92 -12.43
N TRP A 176 -17.07 -13.17 -11.60
CA TRP A 176 -16.69 -11.85 -11.10
C TRP A 176 -15.47 -11.85 -10.16
N LEU A 177 -15.28 -12.85 -9.29
CA LEU A 177 -14.11 -12.97 -8.43
C LEU A 177 -12.86 -13.23 -9.27
N ASN A 178 -12.95 -14.08 -10.30
CA ASN A 178 -11.84 -14.30 -11.24
C ASN A 178 -11.48 -13.01 -12.01
N ILE A 179 -12.48 -12.21 -12.39
CA ILE A 179 -12.26 -10.89 -13.02
C ILE A 179 -11.54 -9.94 -12.06
N ILE A 180 -11.95 -9.89 -10.78
CA ILE A 180 -11.26 -9.12 -9.74
C ILE A 180 -9.82 -9.62 -9.59
N LEU A 181 -9.60 -10.93 -9.54
CA LEU A 181 -8.27 -11.53 -9.39
C LEU A 181 -7.33 -11.23 -10.56
N ILE A 182 -7.84 -11.23 -11.79
CA ILE A 182 -7.09 -10.80 -12.98
C ILE A 182 -6.80 -9.31 -12.92
N LEU A 183 -7.79 -8.48 -12.60
CA LEU A 183 -7.60 -7.03 -12.43
C LEU A 183 -6.54 -6.73 -11.38
N VAL A 184 -6.49 -7.51 -10.31
CA VAL A 184 -5.52 -7.38 -9.22
C VAL A 184 -4.13 -7.77 -9.67
N GLY A 185 -3.98 -8.91 -10.36
CA GLY A 185 -2.70 -9.28 -10.95
C GLY A 185 -2.20 -8.19 -11.90
N VAL A 186 -3.10 -7.63 -12.71
CA VAL A 186 -2.78 -6.52 -13.63
C VAL A 186 -2.45 -5.24 -12.87
N VAL A 187 -3.18 -4.87 -11.82
CA VAL A 187 -2.93 -3.65 -11.00
C VAL A 187 -1.63 -3.77 -10.21
N SER A 188 -1.35 -4.92 -9.59
CA SER A 188 -0.11 -5.16 -8.87
C SER A 188 1.10 -5.18 -9.81
N VAL A 189 0.97 -5.76 -11.01
CA VAL A 189 2.02 -5.73 -12.05
C VAL A 189 2.17 -4.33 -12.61
N THR A 190 1.09 -3.63 -12.94
CA THR A 190 1.17 -2.24 -13.43
C THR A 190 1.73 -1.30 -12.37
N MET A 191 1.43 -1.46 -11.08
CA MET A 191 2.09 -0.70 -10.01
C MET A 191 3.61 -0.92 -9.95
N LEU A 192 4.10 -2.09 -10.34
CA LEU A 192 5.54 -2.36 -10.44
C LEU A 192 6.21 -1.61 -11.62
N PHE A 193 5.45 -1.26 -12.66
CA PHE A 193 5.98 -0.77 -13.95
C PHE A 193 5.53 0.66 -14.36
N LEU A 194 4.34 1.13 -13.97
CA LEU A 194 3.79 2.45 -14.26
C LEU A 194 4.22 3.53 -13.26
N LEU A 195 4.76 3.12 -12.12
CA LEU A 195 5.22 4.01 -11.06
C LEU A 195 6.22 5.10 -11.52
N PRO A 196 7.17 4.81 -12.43
CA PRO A 196 8.06 5.85 -12.97
C PRO A 196 7.34 6.83 -13.91
N LYS A 197 6.35 6.37 -14.70
CA LYS A 197 5.68 7.18 -15.73
C LYS A 197 4.68 8.18 -15.14
N LEU A 198 4.07 7.87 -14.00
CA LEU A 198 3.20 8.82 -13.30
C LEU A 198 4.00 9.94 -12.62
N LEU A 199 5.26 9.69 -12.26
CA LEU A 199 6.18 10.71 -11.72
C LEU A 199 6.67 11.68 -12.81
N GLU A 200 6.84 11.20 -14.04
CA GLU A 200 7.24 12.03 -15.19
C GLU A 200 6.14 13.03 -15.55
N ASN A 201 4.88 12.58 -15.58
CA ASN A 201 3.74 13.40 -16.00
C ASN A 201 3.38 14.52 -15.00
N ASP A 202 3.56 14.29 -13.68
CA ASP A 202 3.33 15.34 -12.66
C ASP A 202 4.44 16.40 -12.68
N ASN A 203 5.69 15.99 -12.96
CA ASN A 203 6.80 16.94 -13.15
C ASN A 203 6.62 17.81 -14.39
N ASP A 204 6.13 17.24 -15.50
CA ASP A 204 5.86 18.01 -16.72
C ASP A 204 4.74 19.04 -16.50
N ILE A 205 3.65 18.66 -15.82
CA ILE A 205 2.53 19.57 -15.48
C ILE A 205 2.97 20.66 -14.49
N VAL A 206 3.83 20.32 -13.51
CA VAL A 206 4.37 21.30 -12.55
C VAL A 206 5.35 22.25 -13.24
N ILE A 207 6.22 21.77 -14.14
CA ILE A 207 7.14 22.62 -14.92
C ILE A 207 6.35 23.56 -15.83
N GLU A 208 5.31 23.07 -16.49
CA GLU A 208 4.45 23.88 -17.38
C GLU A 208 3.66 24.94 -16.58
N ASN A 209 3.12 24.59 -15.41
CA ASN A 209 2.44 25.56 -14.53
C ASN A 209 3.38 26.56 -13.85
N ILE A 210 4.63 26.18 -13.54
CA ILE A 210 5.65 27.11 -13.05
C ILE A 210 6.05 28.09 -14.16
N LEU A 211 6.14 27.61 -15.41
CA LEU A 211 6.40 28.46 -16.58
C LEU A 211 5.25 29.44 -16.86
N GLU A 212 4.00 29.09 -16.57
CA GLU A 212 2.85 30.00 -16.74
C GLU A 212 2.63 30.99 -15.59
N THR A 213 3.13 30.70 -14.37
CA THR A 213 2.88 31.56 -13.17
C THR A 213 4.12 32.27 -12.63
N GLY A 214 5.31 31.87 -13.04
CA GLY A 214 6.58 32.48 -12.65
C GLY A 214 7.04 33.63 -13.55
N PRO A 215 8.06 34.39 -13.12
CA PRO A 215 8.66 35.41 -13.98
C PRO A 215 9.28 34.76 -15.23
N PRO A 216 9.13 35.35 -16.43
CA PRO A 216 9.81 34.88 -17.63
C PRO A 216 11.33 34.78 -17.44
N THR A 217 11.94 33.72 -17.98
CA THR A 217 13.39 33.47 -17.90
C THR A 217 14.24 34.59 -18.51
N THR A 218 13.66 35.39 -19.41
CA THR A 218 14.27 36.55 -20.05
C THR A 218 14.39 37.78 -19.16
N LEU A 219 13.75 37.79 -17.98
CA LEU A 219 13.85 38.91 -17.06
C LEU A 219 15.26 38.98 -16.45
N MET A 220 15.80 40.19 -16.39
CA MET A 220 17.07 40.48 -15.73
C MET A 220 16.87 40.54 -14.22
N ALA A 221 17.85 40.04 -13.47
CA ALA A 221 17.84 40.07 -12.02
C ALA A 221 17.80 41.52 -11.48
N GLN A 222 16.99 41.76 -10.45
CA GLN A 222 16.95 43.05 -9.75
C GLN A 222 18.12 43.17 -8.76
N GLN A 223 18.55 42.05 -8.17
CA GLN A 223 19.63 42.02 -7.20
C GLN A 223 20.46 40.73 -7.36
N ILE A 224 21.76 40.83 -7.14
CA ILE A 224 22.69 39.68 -7.12
C ILE A 224 23.32 39.64 -5.72
N SER A 225 23.21 38.50 -5.05
CA SER A 225 23.82 38.25 -3.73
C SER A 225 24.14 36.77 -3.57
N ASP A 226 25.31 36.47 -2.98
CA ASP A 226 25.71 35.12 -2.58
C ASP A 226 25.69 34.06 -3.70
N GLY A 227 26.00 34.47 -4.95
CA GLY A 227 25.99 33.58 -6.12
C GLY A 227 24.59 33.28 -6.68
N PHE A 228 23.58 34.02 -6.23
CA PHE A 228 22.21 33.92 -6.72
C PHE A 228 21.71 35.27 -7.27
N GLU A 229 20.96 35.18 -8.37
CA GLU A 229 20.17 36.24 -8.95
C GLU A 229 18.78 36.24 -8.31
N TRP A 230 18.26 37.43 -7.97
CA TRP A 230 16.99 37.63 -7.29
C TRP A 230 16.06 38.55 -8.08
N ILE A 231 14.77 38.25 -8.04
CA ILE A 231 13.72 39.09 -8.63
C ILE A 231 12.43 39.03 -7.80
N SER A 232 11.67 40.13 -7.78
CA SER A 232 10.30 40.16 -7.29
C SER A 232 9.32 40.01 -8.46
N TRP A 233 8.33 39.12 -8.36
CA TRP A 233 7.33 38.92 -9.41
C TRP A 233 5.93 38.60 -8.86
N PRO A 234 4.86 39.26 -9.34
CA PRO A 234 4.84 40.43 -10.25
C PRO A 234 5.61 41.64 -9.67
N GLU A 235 6.04 42.56 -10.51
CA GLU A 235 6.85 43.73 -10.07
C GLU A 235 6.13 44.51 -8.96
N GLY A 236 6.77 44.63 -7.78
CA GLY A 236 6.16 45.23 -6.57
C GLY A 236 5.41 44.25 -5.65
N SER A 237 5.42 42.95 -5.94
CA SER A 237 4.93 41.89 -5.06
C SER A 237 5.91 41.59 -3.91
N SER A 238 5.40 41.02 -2.81
CA SER A 238 6.21 40.45 -1.72
C SER A 238 6.81 39.08 -2.06
N ASP A 239 6.50 38.53 -3.23
CA ASP A 239 6.97 37.23 -3.69
C ASP A 239 8.34 37.35 -4.35
N TYR A 240 9.32 36.64 -3.78
CA TYR A 240 10.70 36.62 -4.26
C TYR A 240 11.02 35.33 -4.98
N TYR A 241 11.75 35.44 -6.08
CA TYR A 241 12.27 34.34 -6.85
C TYR A 241 13.79 34.44 -6.95
N TYR A 242 14.46 33.29 -7.03
CA TYR A 242 15.91 33.23 -7.19
C TYR A 242 16.32 32.19 -8.23
N ARG A 243 17.51 32.38 -8.80
CA ARG A 243 18.20 31.39 -9.64
C ARG A 243 19.71 31.52 -9.46
N THR A 244 20.46 30.52 -9.88
CA THR A 244 21.93 30.55 -9.87
C THR A 244 22.46 31.63 -10.82
N GLU A 245 23.47 32.38 -10.35
CA GLU A 245 24.06 33.48 -11.13
C GLU A 245 24.59 32.98 -12.47
N ARG A 246 24.22 33.67 -13.57
CA ARG A 246 24.54 33.31 -14.97
C ARG A 246 23.98 31.97 -15.46
N SER A 247 23.02 31.38 -14.75
CA SER A 247 22.27 30.24 -15.26
C SER A 247 21.03 30.68 -16.06
N ASN A 248 20.71 29.93 -17.12
CA ASN A 248 19.46 30.07 -17.86
C ASN A 248 18.32 29.25 -17.25
N ASP A 249 18.46 28.80 -16.01
CA ASP A 249 17.45 28.02 -15.30
C ASP A 249 16.18 28.86 -15.01
N SER A 250 15.07 28.15 -14.82
CA SER A 250 13.80 28.73 -14.38
C SER A 250 13.92 29.35 -12.98
N TRP A 251 13.24 30.47 -12.76
CA TRP A 251 13.16 31.14 -11.47
C TRP A 251 12.46 30.28 -10.41
N ILE A 252 13.08 30.09 -9.26
CA ILE A 252 12.55 29.29 -8.14
C ILE A 252 11.95 30.23 -7.09
N LYS A 253 10.69 30.01 -6.69
CA LYS A 253 10.03 30.79 -5.63
C LYS A 253 10.66 30.51 -4.27
N ARG A 254 10.95 31.57 -3.51
CA ARG A 254 11.42 31.49 -2.12
C ARG A 254 10.28 31.46 -1.11
#